data_AF-A0A352EWD2-F1
#
_entry.id   AF-A0A352EWD2-F1
#
_cell.length_a   1.000
_cell.length_b   1.000
_cell.length_c   1.000
_cell.angle_alpha   90.00
_cell.angle_beta   90.00
_cell.angle_gamma   90.00
#
_symmetry.space_group_name_H-M   'P 1'
#
loop_
_entity.id
_entity.type
_entity.pdbx_description
1 polymer ?
#
loop_
_entity_poly.entity_id
_entity_poly.type
_entity_poly.pdbx_seq_one_letter_code
_entity_poly.pdbx_strand_id
1 'polypeptide(L)'
;MRQDGIKQINIPIDAVVMPKKKSRTGNFPLLIEAKSAGDFTNTNKRRKEEAVKTSQLRRTYGPSIRFILFLCGYFDSGYLGYEAAEGIDWVWEHRIDDLKKFGL
;
A
#
# COMPACT_ATOMS: atom_id res chain seq x y z
N MET A 1 14.24 -27.15 -20.03
CA MET A 1 13.11 -26.31 -19.58
C MET A 1 13.66 -25.34 -18.56
N ARG A 2 13.62 -24.03 -18.81
CA ARG A 2 14.17 -23.03 -17.88
C ARG A 2 13.23 -22.92 -16.67
N GLN A 3 13.75 -23.22 -15.48
CA GLN A 3 13.14 -22.80 -14.22
C GLN A 3 13.21 -21.27 -14.20
N ASP A 4 12.09 -20.59 -14.38
CA ASP A 4 11.95 -19.21 -13.94
C ASP A 4 11.99 -19.24 -12.41
N GLY A 5 13.20 -19.23 -11.86
CA GLY A 5 13.43 -19.07 -10.44
C GLY A 5 12.66 -17.83 -9.99
N ILE A 6 11.76 -18.00 -9.03
CA ILE A 6 11.00 -16.89 -8.45
C ILE A 6 12.04 -15.95 -7.84
N LYS A 7 12.43 -14.93 -8.60
CA LYS A 7 13.36 -13.92 -8.16
C LYS A 7 12.63 -13.19 -7.03
N GLN A 8 13.07 -13.42 -5.80
CA GLN A 8 12.49 -12.75 -4.64
C GLN A 8 12.80 -11.25 -4.79
N ILE A 9 11.77 -10.46 -5.10
CA ILE A 9 11.89 -9.02 -5.27
C ILE A 9 11.74 -8.40 -3.87
N ASN A 10 12.76 -7.67 -3.43
CA ASN A 10 12.67 -6.87 -2.21
C ASN A 10 11.77 -5.67 -2.48
N ILE A 11 10.64 -5.62 -1.78
CA ILE A 11 9.69 -4.52 -1.85
C ILE A 11 9.92 -3.64 -0.62
N PRO A 12 10.48 -2.41 -0.76
CA PRO A 12 10.60 -1.49 0.36
C PRO A 12 9.21 -1.00 0.78
N ILE A 13 9.00 -0.84 2.09
CA ILE A 13 7.78 -0.33 2.71
C ILE A 13 8.22 0.66 3.80
N ASP A 14 7.60 1.85 3.85
CA ASP A 14 8.00 2.92 4.77
C ASP A 14 7.69 2.58 6.23
N ALA A 15 6.53 1.96 6.50
CA ALA A 15 6.16 1.51 7.83
C ALA A 15 5.39 0.19 7.81
N VAL A 16 5.67 -0.65 8.82
CA VAL A 16 5.01 -1.94 9.03
C VAL A 16 4.46 -1.98 10.44
N VAL A 17 3.14 -2.09 10.58
CA VAL A 17 2.47 -2.02 11.88
C VAL A 17 1.61 -3.25 12.11
N MET A 18 1.87 -3.98 13.20
CA MET A 18 1.04 -5.11 13.64
C MET A 18 0.01 -4.63 14.68
N PRO A 19 -1.31 -4.69 14.38
CA PRO A 19 -2.33 -4.26 15.34
C PRO A 19 -2.44 -5.21 16.54
N LYS A 20 -2.04 -4.74 17.74
CA LYS A 20 -1.97 -5.58 18.95
C LYS A 20 -3.28 -6.25 19.37
N LYS A 21 -4.41 -5.57 19.21
CA LYS A 21 -5.71 -6.03 19.75
C LYS A 21 -6.41 -7.09 18.89
N LYS A 22 -6.07 -7.18 17.60
CA LYS A 22 -6.72 -8.09 16.63
C LYS A 22 -5.76 -9.06 15.95
N SER A 23 -4.46 -8.99 16.22
CA SER A 23 -3.47 -9.89 15.63
C SER A 23 -3.55 -11.28 16.25
N ARG A 24 -3.75 -12.29 15.41
CA ARG A 24 -3.53 -13.70 15.72
C ARG A 24 -2.30 -14.20 14.96
N THR A 25 -1.71 -15.30 15.41
CA THR A 25 -0.65 -15.99 14.67
C THR A 25 -1.13 -16.29 13.25
N GLY A 26 -0.34 -15.87 12.25
CA GLY A 26 -0.70 -16.00 10.83
C GLY A 26 -1.37 -14.78 10.21
N ASN A 27 -1.75 -13.75 10.98
CA ASN A 27 -2.24 -12.49 10.41
C ASN A 27 -1.08 -11.67 9.83
N PHE A 28 -1.35 -10.98 8.73
CA PHE A 28 -0.42 -10.01 8.17
C PHE A 28 -0.49 -8.63 8.87
N PRO A 29 0.65 -7.92 8.99
CA PRO A 29 0.67 -6.54 9.45
C PRO A 29 -0.03 -5.62 8.42
N LEU A 30 -0.28 -4.38 8.82
CA LEU A 30 -0.59 -3.31 7.90
C LEU A 30 0.72 -2.74 7.34
N LEU A 31 0.87 -2.77 6.02
CA LEU A 31 1.95 -2.13 5.29
C LEU A 31 1.49 -0.72 4.90
N ILE A 32 2.32 0.28 5.19
CA ILE A 32 2.00 1.69 4.95
C ILE A 32 3.12 2.29 4.10
N GLU A 33 2.72 2.92 3.00
CA GLU A 33 3.61 3.68 2.14
C GLU A 33 3.22 5.16 2.19
N ALA A 34 4.16 6.04 2.50
CA ALA A 34 3.94 7.47 2.55
C ALA A 34 4.10 8.11 1.16
N LYS A 35 3.24 9.08 0.85
CA LYS A 35 3.28 9.87 -0.38
C LYS A 35 3.05 11.34 -0.07
N SER A 36 3.90 12.20 -0.64
CA SER A 36 3.80 13.66 -0.49
C SER A 36 3.34 14.32 -1.79
N ALA A 37 2.49 15.33 -1.69
CA ALA A 37 1.96 16.11 -2.81
C ALA A 37 3.04 16.88 -3.60
N GLY A 38 4.22 17.12 -3.02
CA GLY A 38 5.36 17.74 -3.71
C GLY A 38 5.95 16.90 -4.85
N ASP A 39 5.48 15.66 -5.02
CA ASP A 39 5.94 14.68 -6.01
C ASP A 39 5.02 14.62 -7.26
N PHE A 40 4.40 15.75 -7.61
CA PHE A 40 3.34 15.82 -8.63
C PHE A 40 3.83 15.73 -10.08
N THR A 41 5.13 15.92 -10.35
CA THR A 41 5.65 15.96 -11.73
C THR A 41 5.68 14.59 -12.42
N ASN A 42 5.35 13.48 -11.74
CA ASN A 42 5.23 12.16 -12.39
C ASN A 42 4.16 11.22 -11.80
N THR A 43 2.94 11.71 -11.64
CA THR A 43 1.82 10.92 -11.07
C THR A 43 1.53 9.63 -11.85
N ASN A 44 1.72 9.58 -13.19
CA ASN A 44 1.44 8.40 -14.02
C ASN A 44 2.42 7.24 -13.81
N LYS A 45 3.71 7.53 -13.59
CA LYS A 45 4.71 6.49 -13.30
C LYS A 45 4.49 5.92 -11.90
N ARG A 46 4.20 6.79 -10.93
CA ARG A 46 4.02 6.41 -9.52
C ARG A 46 2.79 5.54 -9.27
N ARG A 47 1.66 5.87 -9.90
CA ARG A 47 0.44 5.02 -9.91
C ARG A 47 0.74 3.58 -10.33
N LYS A 48 1.54 3.41 -11.38
CA LYS A 48 1.96 2.08 -11.85
C LYS A 48 2.88 1.37 -10.86
N GLU A 49 3.77 2.11 -10.20
CA GLU A 49 4.66 1.54 -9.16
C GLU A 49 3.85 1.02 -7.96
N GLU A 50 2.82 1.75 -7.53
CA GLU A 50 1.93 1.38 -6.40
C GLU A 50 1.06 0.16 -6.73
N ALA A 51 0.47 0.13 -7.93
CA ALA A 51 -0.29 -1.02 -8.43
C ALA A 51 0.58 -2.28 -8.56
N VAL A 52 1.78 -2.16 -9.15
CA VAL A 52 2.72 -3.28 -9.28
C VAL A 52 3.14 -3.79 -7.91
N LYS A 53 3.43 -2.88 -6.96
CA LYS A 53 3.80 -3.25 -5.58
C LYS A 53 2.69 -4.06 -4.92
N THR A 54 1.45 -3.57 -4.97
CA THR A 54 0.29 -4.25 -4.37
C THR A 54 0.01 -5.60 -5.04
N SER A 55 0.11 -5.68 -6.36
CA SER A 55 -0.05 -6.93 -7.12
C SER A 55 1.01 -7.97 -6.73
N GLN A 56 2.27 -7.56 -6.61
CA GLN A 56 3.37 -8.45 -6.18
C GLN A 56 3.19 -8.93 -4.74
N LEU A 57 2.77 -8.04 -3.83
CA LEU A 57 2.48 -8.40 -2.44
C LEU A 57 1.35 -9.44 -2.38
N ARG A 58 0.23 -9.19 -3.07
CA ARG A 58 -0.91 -10.12 -3.12
C ARG A 58 -0.54 -11.45 -3.77
N ARG A 59 0.31 -11.45 -4.80
CA ARG A 59 0.81 -12.68 -5.44
C ARG A 59 1.71 -13.50 -4.50
N THR A 60 2.53 -12.84 -3.69
CA THR A 60 3.50 -13.50 -2.80
C THR A 60 2.88 -13.99 -1.50
N TYR A 61 2.04 -13.17 -0.88
CA TYR A 61 1.52 -13.38 0.47
C TYR A 61 0.02 -13.72 0.49
N GLY A 62 -0.63 -13.69 -0.67
CA GLY A 62 -2.07 -13.91 -0.78
C GLY A 62 -2.88 -12.62 -0.62
N PRO A 63 -4.19 -12.68 -0.91
CA PRO A 63 -5.07 -11.50 -0.92
C PRO A 63 -5.32 -10.89 0.46
N SER A 64 -4.94 -11.56 1.55
CA SER A 64 -5.13 -11.07 2.92
C SER A 64 -4.03 -10.11 3.41
N ILE A 65 -2.98 -9.90 2.61
CA ILE A 65 -1.97 -8.86 2.88
C ILE A 65 -2.65 -7.47 2.83
N ARG A 66 -2.33 -6.62 3.80
CA ARG A 66 -2.93 -5.28 3.90
C ARG A 66 -1.90 -4.23 3.58
N PHE A 67 -2.20 -3.38 2.60
CA PHE A 67 -1.36 -2.30 2.13
C PHE A 67 -2.23 -1.04 1.99
N ILE A 68 -1.74 0.09 2.49
CA ILE A 68 -2.39 1.40 2.36
C ILE A 68 -1.40 2.49 1.96
N LEU A 69 -1.91 3.54 1.34
CA LEU A 69 -1.19 4.79 1.18
C LEU A 69 -1.45 5.73 2.35
N PHE A 70 -0.41 6.41 2.83
CA PHE A 70 -0.53 7.55 3.72
C PHE A 70 -0.23 8.83 2.95
N LEU A 71 -1.27 9.62 2.69
CA LEU A 71 -1.24 10.76 1.80
C LEU A 71 -1.00 12.06 2.58
N CYS A 72 0.12 12.71 2.30
CA CYS A 72 0.51 14.00 2.85
C CYS A 72 0.35 15.09 1.77
N GLY A 73 -0.54 16.05 2.00
CA GLY A 73 -0.91 17.09 1.04
C GLY A 73 -2.09 16.74 0.13
N TYR A 74 -2.17 17.43 -1.01
CA TYR A 74 -3.27 17.34 -1.97
C TYR A 74 -3.00 16.32 -3.09
N PHE A 75 -4.02 15.53 -3.42
CA PHE A 75 -4.04 14.60 -4.54
C PHE A 75 -5.32 14.81 -5.33
N ASP A 76 -5.24 14.76 -6.66
CA ASP A 76 -6.41 14.91 -7.52
C ASP A 76 -7.31 13.66 -7.52
N SER A 77 -8.57 13.85 -7.89
CA SER A 77 -9.55 12.76 -7.94
C SER A 77 -9.21 11.67 -8.95
N GLY A 78 -8.45 11.97 -10.00
CA GLY A 78 -7.99 10.99 -10.99
C GLY A 78 -6.94 10.05 -10.41
N TYR A 79 -6.03 10.57 -9.60
CA TYR A 79 -5.09 9.75 -8.82
C TYR A 79 -5.84 8.81 -7.89
N LEU A 80 -6.75 9.35 -7.06
CA LEU A 80 -7.52 8.57 -6.09
C LEU A 80 -8.43 7.53 -6.75
N GLY A 81 -9.03 7.88 -7.89
CA GLY A 81 -9.84 6.95 -8.67
C GLY A 81 -9.04 5.79 -9.23
N TYR A 82 -7.77 6.02 -9.59
CA TYR A 82 -6.86 4.95 -10.02
C TYR A 82 -6.52 4.01 -8.86
N GLU A 83 -6.12 4.56 -7.71
CA GLU A 83 -5.80 3.76 -6.52
C GLU A 83 -7.00 2.91 -6.06
N ALA A 84 -8.20 3.49 -6.07
CA ALA A 84 -9.42 2.77 -5.75
C ALA A 84 -9.71 1.62 -6.74
N ALA A 85 -9.45 1.82 -8.03
CA ALA A 85 -9.62 0.77 -9.04
C ALA A 85 -8.64 -0.40 -8.87
N GLU A 86 -7.44 -0.14 -8.34
CA GLU A 86 -6.45 -1.16 -7.96
C GLU A 86 -6.77 -1.82 -6.59
N GLY A 87 -7.80 -1.31 -5.90
CA GLY A 87 -8.22 -1.74 -4.57
C GLY A 87 -7.19 -1.39 -3.51
N ILE A 88 -6.57 -0.20 -3.64
CA ILE A 88 -5.63 0.36 -2.68
C ILE A 88 -6.38 1.38 -1.83
N ASP A 89 -6.43 1.12 -0.52
CA ASP A 89 -7.00 2.05 0.46
C ASP A 89 -5.95 3.10 0.88
N TRP A 90 -6.40 4.20 1.46
CA TRP A 90 -5.51 5.26 1.94
C TRP A 90 -6.02 5.98 3.19
N VAL A 91 -5.11 6.68 3.85
CA VAL A 91 -5.39 7.61 4.95
C VAL A 91 -4.73 8.95 4.65
N TRP A 92 -5.44 10.05 4.87
CA TRP A 92 -4.87 11.39 4.78
C TRP A 92 -4.19 11.82 6.08
N GLU A 93 -3.14 12.61 5.97
CA GLU A 93 -2.44 13.21 7.11
C GLU A 93 -3.40 13.99 8.05
N HIS A 94 -4.36 14.72 7.48
CA HIS A 94 -5.34 15.52 8.23
C HIS A 94 -6.52 14.68 8.73
N ARG A 95 -6.55 13.38 8.44
CA ARG A 95 -7.56 12.40 8.87
C ARG A 95 -6.91 11.14 9.44
N ILE A 96 -5.82 11.32 10.20
CA ILE A 96 -5.03 10.21 10.76
C ILE A 96 -5.86 9.21 11.57
N ASP A 97 -6.96 9.66 12.18
CA ASP A 97 -7.90 8.81 12.92
C ASP A 97 -8.54 7.70 12.07
N ASP A 98 -8.54 7.82 10.75
CA ASP A 98 -8.99 6.75 9.85
C ASP A 98 -8.10 5.49 9.96
N LEU A 99 -6.88 5.58 10.52
CA LEU A 99 -6.07 4.39 10.87
C LEU A 99 -6.79 3.43 11.83
N LYS A 100 -7.73 3.94 12.65
CA LYS A 100 -8.57 3.11 13.53
C LYS A 100 -9.42 2.11 12.76
N LYS A 101 -9.80 2.43 11.51
CA LYS A 101 -10.54 1.51 10.62
C LYS A 101 -9.70 0.27 10.25
N PHE A 102 -8.37 0.40 10.28
CA PHE A 102 -7.42 -0.71 10.08
C PHE A 102 -7.02 -1.42 11.39
N GLY A 103 -7.58 -0.97 12.52
CA GLY A 103 -7.39 -1.55 13.85
C GLY A 103 -6.19 -1.01 14.62
N LEU A 104 -5.60 0.09 14.18
CA LEU A 104 -4.55 0.81 14.92
C LEU A 104 -5.12 1.70 16.03
#